data_AF-A0A952MX86-F1
#
_entry.id   AF-A0A952MX86-F1
#
_cell.length_a   1.000
_cell.length_b   1.000
_cell.length_c   1.000
_cell.angle_alpha   90.00
_cell.angle_beta   90.00
_cell.angle_gamma   90.00
#
_symmetry.space_group_name_H-M   'P 1'
#
loop_
_entity.id
_entity.type
_entity.pdbx_description
1 polymer ?
#
loop_
_entity_poly.entity_id
_entity_poly.type
_entity_poly.pdbx_seq_one_letter_code
_entity_poly.pdbx_strand_id
1 'polypeptide(L)'
;MKFQFNSLKKYGKPFLDLAIVITGVTVGFLLSNWSAVKKEKEERKKVLISLQGELNEMTEYFPSMATYQFKMTKTWDSLHNLGQLSDFNYYYYLQPQYNYSVIEYAINARNSDVIDFQLYEQLLLLYKHIKMLEEAEVYMTRLALEYRPDAEGNPQINQANLFLFDRFIGFSRNRAKSLQTAHNIASKILTMMNNALLDS
;
A
#
# COMPACT_ATOMS: atom_id res chain seq x y z
N MET A 1 2.62 29.52 78.67
CA MET A 1 3.16 29.43 77.30
C MET A 1 2.02 29.60 76.30
N LYS A 2 1.88 30.77 75.68
CA LYS A 2 0.94 30.98 74.56
C LYS A 2 1.66 30.55 73.27
N PHE A 3 1.27 29.41 72.70
CA PHE A 3 1.73 28.99 71.38
C PHE A 3 1.24 30.01 70.35
N GLN A 4 2.16 30.77 69.76
CA GLN A 4 1.87 31.73 68.70
C GLN A 4 1.49 30.95 67.41
N PHE A 5 0.20 30.71 67.22
CA PHE A 5 -0.37 30.12 65.99
C PHE A 5 -0.37 31.07 64.78
N ASN A 6 0.18 32.29 64.90
CA ASN A 6 0.08 33.32 63.87
C ASN A 6 1.12 33.20 62.72
N SER A 7 2.13 32.33 62.82
CA SER A 7 3.11 32.16 61.73
C SER A 7 2.63 31.26 60.58
N LEU A 8 1.66 30.37 60.82
CA LEU A 8 1.11 29.46 59.80
C LEU A 8 0.21 30.18 58.78
N LYS A 9 -0.48 31.26 59.17
CA LYS A 9 -1.34 32.05 58.27
C LYS A 9 -0.57 32.83 57.22
N LYS A 10 0.69 33.19 57.49
CA LYS A 10 1.49 34.05 56.59
C LYS A 10 2.09 33.30 55.39
N TYR A 11 2.28 31.98 55.53
CA TYR A 11 2.76 31.09 54.46
C TYR A 11 1.65 30.20 53.87
N GLY A 12 0.52 29.99 54.55
CA GLY A 12 -0.55 29.13 54.04
C GLY A 12 -1.16 29.57 52.70
N LYS A 13 -1.27 30.89 52.46
CA LYS A 13 -1.80 31.43 51.19
C LYS A 13 -0.90 31.11 49.98
N PRO A 14 0.42 31.42 49.99
CA PRO A 14 1.28 31.08 48.86
C PRO A 14 1.43 29.57 48.61
N PHE A 15 1.36 28.72 49.66
CA PHE A 15 1.33 27.26 49.46
C PHE A 15 0.03 26.78 48.81
N LEU A 16 -1.12 27.35 49.19
CA LEU A 16 -2.41 27.04 48.58
C LEU A 16 -2.46 27.50 47.12
N ASP A 17 -1.96 28.71 46.84
CA ASP A 17 -1.84 29.24 45.47
C ASP A 17 -0.93 28.34 44.61
N LEU A 18 0.21 27.89 45.15
CA LEU A 18 1.11 26.96 44.47
C LEU A 18 0.44 25.60 44.22
N ALA A 19 -0.28 25.06 45.20
CA ALA A 19 -1.00 23.79 45.05
C ALA A 19 -2.10 23.88 43.98
N ILE A 20 -2.80 25.00 43.90
CA ILE A 20 -3.80 25.26 42.85
C ILE A 20 -3.13 25.31 41.48
N VAL A 21 -2.00 26.00 41.33
CA VAL A 21 -1.24 26.06 40.07
C VAL A 21 -0.75 24.67 39.65
N ILE A 22 -0.15 23.91 40.58
CA ILE A 22 0.33 22.55 40.29
C ILE A 22 -0.83 21.64 39.87
N THR A 23 -1.96 21.72 40.58
CA THR A 23 -3.16 20.92 40.26
C THR A 23 -3.72 21.30 38.89
N GLY A 24 -3.83 22.61 38.60
CA GLY A 24 -4.32 23.10 37.31
C GLY A 24 -3.42 22.69 36.14
N VAL A 25 -2.10 22.80 36.30
CA VAL A 25 -1.12 22.35 35.30
C VAL A 25 -1.21 20.83 35.10
N THR A 26 -1.24 20.05 36.19
CA THR A 26 -1.32 18.58 36.12
C THR A 26 -2.60 18.12 35.43
N VAL A 27 -3.75 18.67 35.82
CA VAL A 27 -5.04 18.36 35.19
C VAL A 27 -5.05 18.79 33.72
N GLY A 28 -4.49 19.96 33.40
CA GLY A 28 -4.33 20.42 32.02
C GLY A 28 -3.48 19.48 31.17
N PHE A 29 -2.34 19.02 31.69
CA PHE A 29 -1.50 18.02 31.03
C PHE A 29 -2.24 16.68 30.84
N LEU A 30 -2.96 16.20 31.86
CA LEU A 30 -3.74 14.96 31.76
C LEU A 30 -4.85 15.04 30.70
N LEU A 31 -5.59 16.15 30.68
CA LEU A 31 -6.65 16.38 29.68
C LEU A 31 -6.08 16.50 28.27
N SER A 32 -4.95 17.21 28.11
CA SER A 32 -4.24 17.31 26.83
C SER A 32 -3.77 15.94 26.35
N ASN A 33 -3.19 15.14 27.23
CA ASN A 33 -2.69 13.81 26.88
C ASN A 33 -3.85 12.87 26.52
N TRP A 34 -4.96 12.91 27.27
CA TRP A 34 -6.15 12.12 26.97
C TRP A 34 -6.78 12.49 25.62
N SER A 35 -6.86 13.78 25.31
CA SER A 35 -7.35 14.26 24.01
C SER A 35 -6.43 13.83 22.86
N ALA A 36 -5.11 13.83 23.07
CA ALA A 36 -4.14 13.38 22.08
C ALA A 36 -4.30 11.89 21.77
N VAL A 37 -4.34 11.04 22.81
CA VAL A 37 -4.53 9.58 22.68
C VAL A 37 -5.85 9.24 21.99
N LYS A 38 -6.93 9.96 22.30
CA LYS A 38 -8.23 9.74 21.65
C LYS A 38 -8.16 10.07 20.15
N LYS A 39 -7.58 11.22 19.80
CA LYS A 39 -7.43 11.66 18.40
C LYS A 39 -6.59 10.66 17.60
N GLU A 40 -5.50 10.21 18.20
CA GLU A 40 -4.60 9.21 17.61
C GLU A 40 -5.33 7.87 17.35
N LYS A 41 -6.13 7.38 18.31
CA LYS A 41 -6.94 6.16 18.13
C LYS A 41 -7.97 6.30 17.00
N GLU A 42 -8.59 7.47 16.87
CA GLU A 42 -9.55 7.75 15.79
C GLU A 42 -8.85 7.83 14.42
N GLU A 43 -7.70 8.48 14.33
CA GLU A 43 -6.89 8.54 13.11
C GLU A 43 -6.42 7.14 12.71
N ARG A 44 -5.90 6.36 13.67
CA ARG A 44 -5.50 4.96 13.45
C ARG A 44 -6.64 4.12 12.91
N LYS A 45 -7.83 4.21 13.52
CA LYS A 45 -9.01 3.48 13.06
C LYS A 45 -9.40 3.85 11.62
N LYS A 46 -9.38 5.14 11.28
CA LYS A 46 -9.68 5.61 9.91
C LYS A 46 -8.70 5.02 8.91
N VAL A 47 -7.40 5.08 9.19
CA VAL A 47 -6.35 4.53 8.32
C VAL A 47 -6.54 3.03 8.11
N LEU A 48 -6.78 2.27 9.18
CA LEU A 48 -6.98 0.82 9.09
C LEU A 48 -8.23 0.45 8.29
N ILE A 49 -9.34 1.18 8.46
CA ILE A 49 -10.58 0.93 7.67
C ILE A 49 -10.34 1.25 6.19
N SER A 50 -9.71 2.38 5.88
CA SER A 50 -9.39 2.74 4.50
C SER A 50 -8.42 1.76 3.85
N LEU A 51 -7.41 1.30 4.60
CA LEU A 51 -6.43 0.32 4.15
C LEU A 51 -7.10 -1.04 3.88
N GLN A 52 -8.02 -1.45 4.75
CA GLN A 52 -8.82 -2.66 4.55
C GLN A 52 -9.63 -2.61 3.25
N GLY A 53 -10.18 -1.45 2.90
CA GLY A 53 -10.87 -1.22 1.62
C GLY A 53 -9.98 -1.51 0.41
N GLU A 54 -8.82 -0.85 0.31
CA GLU A 54 -7.87 -1.05 -0.81
C GLU A 54 -7.38 -2.51 -0.88
N LEU A 55 -7.07 -3.11 0.27
CA LEU A 55 -6.62 -4.51 0.31
C LEU A 55 -7.70 -5.48 -0.13
N ASN A 56 -8.97 -5.26 0.26
CA ASN A 56 -10.08 -6.10 -0.15
C ASN A 56 -10.25 -6.07 -1.68
N GLU A 57 -10.22 -4.87 -2.29
CA GLU A 57 -10.27 -4.72 -3.75
C GLU A 57 -9.15 -5.53 -4.43
N MET A 58 -7.91 -5.42 -3.95
CA MET A 58 -6.79 -6.21 -4.47
C MET A 58 -7.04 -7.71 -4.32
N THR A 59 -7.56 -8.16 -3.17
CA THR A 59 -7.83 -9.58 -2.95
C THR A 59 -8.94 -10.12 -3.84
N GLU A 60 -9.93 -9.31 -4.18
CA GLU A 60 -11.04 -9.66 -5.05
C GLU A 60 -10.62 -9.71 -6.52
N TYR A 61 -9.96 -8.66 -7.01
CA TYR A 61 -9.71 -8.52 -8.45
C TYR A 61 -8.43 -9.20 -8.93
N PHE A 62 -7.32 -9.13 -8.17
CA PHE A 62 -6.02 -9.59 -8.67
C PHE A 62 -5.96 -11.08 -9.06
N PRO A 63 -6.62 -12.02 -8.35
CA PRO A 63 -6.64 -13.43 -8.76
C PRO A 63 -7.23 -13.64 -10.16
N SER A 64 -8.33 -12.94 -10.46
CA SER A 64 -8.99 -13.05 -11.76
C SER A 64 -8.10 -12.50 -12.88
N MET A 65 -7.47 -11.34 -12.64
CA MET A 65 -6.52 -10.71 -13.56
C MET A 65 -5.28 -11.58 -13.79
N ALA A 66 -4.72 -12.16 -12.71
CA ALA A 66 -3.57 -13.06 -12.79
C ALA A 66 -3.92 -14.30 -13.61
N THR A 67 -5.08 -14.92 -13.34
CA THR A 67 -5.55 -16.10 -14.07
C THR A 67 -5.74 -15.82 -15.56
N TYR A 68 -6.38 -14.70 -15.89
CA TYR A 68 -6.52 -14.25 -17.28
C TYR A 68 -5.15 -14.05 -17.92
N GLN A 69 -4.24 -13.34 -17.25
CA GLN A 69 -2.91 -13.08 -17.78
C GLN A 69 -2.12 -14.37 -18.01
N PHE A 70 -2.13 -15.32 -17.07
CA PHE A 70 -1.48 -16.62 -17.23
C PHE A 70 -2.01 -17.41 -18.42
N LYS A 71 -3.34 -17.39 -18.64
CA LYS A 71 -3.96 -18.04 -19.80
C LYS A 71 -3.47 -17.40 -21.10
N MET A 72 -3.48 -16.07 -21.18
CA MET A 72 -3.03 -15.34 -22.36
C MET A 72 -1.55 -15.58 -22.66
N THR A 73 -0.69 -15.55 -21.64
CA THR A 73 0.74 -15.86 -21.83
C THR A 73 0.94 -17.25 -22.41
N LYS A 74 0.22 -18.29 -21.92
CA LYS A 74 0.34 -19.64 -22.48
C LYS A 74 -0.05 -19.70 -23.96
N THR A 75 -1.11 -19.00 -24.34
CA THR A 75 -1.52 -18.88 -25.74
C THR A 75 -0.43 -18.20 -26.57
N TRP A 76 0.11 -17.09 -26.09
CA TRP A 76 1.18 -16.37 -26.77
C TRP A 76 2.48 -17.18 -26.88
N ASP A 77 2.82 -17.95 -25.86
CA ASP A 77 3.94 -18.88 -25.89
C ASP A 77 3.78 -19.92 -27.00
N SER A 78 2.57 -20.47 -27.14
CA SER A 78 2.27 -21.42 -28.20
C SER A 78 2.43 -20.79 -29.58
N LEU A 79 1.96 -19.55 -29.77
CA LEU A 79 2.10 -18.83 -31.04
C LEU A 79 3.56 -18.50 -31.34
N HIS A 80 4.30 -18.00 -30.35
CA HIS A 80 5.70 -17.64 -30.49
C HIS A 80 6.57 -18.87 -30.85
N ASN A 81 6.30 -20.03 -30.24
CA ASN A 81 6.98 -21.28 -30.57
C ASN A 81 6.73 -21.77 -32.01
N LEU A 82 5.62 -21.36 -32.61
CA LEU A 82 5.29 -21.62 -34.02
C LEU A 82 5.84 -20.52 -34.96
N GLY A 83 6.57 -19.54 -34.43
CA GLY A 83 7.04 -18.37 -35.19
C GLY A 83 5.91 -17.42 -35.59
N GLN A 84 4.76 -17.49 -34.92
CA GLN A 84 3.57 -16.69 -35.18
C GLN A 84 3.45 -15.53 -34.20
N LEU A 85 2.95 -14.40 -34.71
CA LEU A 85 2.64 -13.22 -33.91
C LEU A 85 1.16 -13.23 -33.52
N SER A 86 0.88 -12.80 -32.28
CA SER A 86 -0.46 -12.42 -31.86
C SER A 86 -0.63 -10.90 -32.03
N ASP A 87 -1.88 -10.42 -31.97
CA ASP A 87 -2.18 -8.98 -31.97
C ASP A 87 -1.90 -8.32 -30.62
N PHE A 88 -0.66 -8.46 -30.12
CA PHE A 88 -0.23 -7.88 -28.84
C PHE A 88 -0.20 -6.34 -28.88
N ASN A 89 -0.22 -5.76 -30.07
CA ASN A 89 -0.27 -4.31 -30.32
C ASN A 89 -1.59 -3.65 -29.86
N TYR A 90 -2.63 -4.42 -29.52
CA TYR A 90 -3.86 -3.88 -28.91
C TYR A 90 -3.81 -3.83 -27.38
N TYR A 91 -2.73 -4.31 -26.75
CA TYR A 91 -2.64 -4.34 -25.30
C TYR A 91 -2.04 -3.03 -24.77
N TYR A 92 -2.95 -2.15 -24.35
CA TYR A 92 -2.64 -0.86 -23.73
C TYR A 92 -3.07 -0.86 -22.27
N TYR A 93 -2.14 -0.51 -21.39
CA TYR A 93 -2.38 -0.39 -19.95
C TYR A 93 -2.34 1.08 -19.55
N LEU A 94 -3.52 1.68 -19.35
CA LEU A 94 -3.67 3.09 -18.94
C LEU A 94 -3.23 3.29 -17.49
N GLN A 95 -2.29 4.19 -17.23
CA GLN A 95 -1.78 4.45 -15.88
C GLN A 95 -2.44 5.68 -15.23
N PRO A 96 -2.68 5.68 -13.90
CA PRO A 96 -2.52 4.55 -12.97
C PRO A 96 -3.69 3.56 -13.04
N GLN A 97 -3.41 2.26 -12.92
CA GLN A 97 -4.46 1.22 -12.92
C GLN A 97 -4.97 0.83 -11.53
N TYR A 98 -4.19 1.08 -10.49
CA TYR A 98 -4.44 0.57 -9.15
C TYR A 98 -4.53 1.73 -8.17
N ASN A 99 -5.49 1.67 -7.26
CA ASN A 99 -5.53 2.57 -6.12
C ASN A 99 -4.71 1.95 -4.97
N TYR A 100 -3.65 2.63 -4.55
CA TYR A 100 -2.81 2.28 -3.42
C TYR A 100 -2.43 3.51 -2.59
N SER A 101 -3.24 4.57 -2.69
CA SER A 101 -2.99 5.86 -2.04
C SER A 101 -2.96 5.72 -0.51
N VAL A 102 -3.81 4.87 0.05
CA VAL A 102 -3.86 4.61 1.49
C VAL A 102 -2.68 3.75 1.92
N ILE A 103 -2.27 2.76 1.11
CA ILE A 103 -1.02 2.01 1.35
C ILE A 103 0.20 2.95 1.39
N GLU A 104 0.30 3.89 0.45
CA GLU A 104 1.40 4.85 0.41
C GLU A 104 1.37 5.82 1.60
N TYR A 105 0.18 6.32 1.94
CA TYR A 105 -0.01 7.13 3.15
C TYR A 105 0.42 6.37 4.41
N ALA A 106 -0.02 5.12 4.55
CA ALA A 106 0.29 4.23 5.66
C ALA A 106 1.80 4.03 5.82
N ILE A 107 2.53 3.80 4.73
CA ILE A 107 4.00 3.68 4.72
C ILE A 107 4.67 5.00 5.16
N ASN A 108 4.17 6.14 4.69
CA ASN A 108 4.75 7.45 4.99
C ASN A 108 4.43 7.93 6.42
N ALA A 109 3.40 7.37 7.06
CA ALA A 109 3.00 7.69 8.43
C ALA A 109 3.89 7.03 9.51
N ARG A 110 5.09 6.54 9.18
CA ARG A 110 6.03 5.78 10.05
C ARG A 110 6.30 6.37 11.44
N ASN A 111 6.16 7.69 11.60
CA ASN A 111 6.37 8.37 12.88
C ASN A 111 5.13 8.38 13.79
N SER A 112 4.01 7.82 13.32
CA SER A 112 2.79 7.66 14.10
C SER A 112 2.67 6.21 14.56
N ASP A 113 2.30 5.98 15.81
CA ASP A 113 2.03 4.64 16.40
C ASP A 113 0.80 3.94 15.77
N VAL A 114 0.43 4.35 14.55
CA VAL A 114 -0.73 3.89 13.78
C VAL A 114 -0.50 2.48 13.23
N ILE A 115 0.72 2.15 12.81
CA ILE A 115 1.08 0.90 12.14
C ILE A 115 2.23 0.23 12.87
N ASP A 116 2.04 -1.02 13.29
CA ASP A 116 3.11 -1.80 13.89
C ASP A 116 4.19 -2.16 12.86
N PHE A 117 5.37 -2.50 13.36
CA PHE A 117 6.52 -2.80 12.50
C PHE A 117 6.29 -3.95 11.52
N GLN A 118 5.55 -4.99 11.92
CA GLN A 118 5.30 -6.15 11.05
C GLN A 118 4.34 -5.79 9.91
N LEU A 119 3.27 -5.06 10.22
CA LEU A 119 2.33 -4.54 9.23
C LEU A 119 3.02 -3.60 8.26
N TYR A 120 3.90 -2.73 8.75
CA TYR A 120 4.72 -1.83 7.93
C TYR A 120 5.60 -2.59 6.93
N GLU A 121 6.32 -3.63 7.37
CA GLU A 121 7.14 -4.44 6.48
C GLU A 121 6.32 -5.13 5.38
N GLN A 122 5.14 -5.66 5.72
CA GLN A 122 4.26 -6.26 4.72
C GLN A 122 3.71 -5.22 3.74
N LEU A 123 3.35 -4.02 4.20
CA LEU A 123 2.89 -2.93 3.34
C LEU A 123 3.97 -2.47 2.36
N LEU A 124 5.23 -2.34 2.82
CA LEU A 124 6.37 -2.06 1.94
C LEU A 124 6.54 -3.14 0.87
N LEU A 125 6.42 -4.41 1.26
CA LEU A 125 6.52 -5.53 0.34
C LEU A 125 5.39 -5.51 -0.70
N LEU A 126 4.15 -5.25 -0.26
CA LEU A 126 3.00 -5.09 -1.15
C LEU A 126 3.21 -3.93 -2.13
N TYR A 127 3.59 -2.75 -1.62
CA TYR A 127 3.85 -1.56 -2.43
C TYR A 127 4.92 -1.82 -3.49
N LYS A 128 6.03 -2.49 -3.12
CA LYS A 128 7.06 -2.91 -4.08
C LYS A 128 6.48 -3.76 -5.21
N HIS A 129 5.62 -4.72 -4.90
CA HIS A 129 5.01 -5.60 -5.92
C HIS A 129 4.00 -4.86 -6.80
N ILE A 130 3.28 -3.88 -6.27
CA ILE A 130 2.42 -2.98 -7.06
C ILE A 130 3.28 -2.15 -8.02
N LYS A 131 4.41 -1.60 -7.56
CA LYS A 131 5.34 -0.88 -8.44
C LYS A 131 5.95 -1.76 -9.53
N MET A 132 6.34 -2.98 -9.20
CA MET A 132 6.81 -3.94 -10.20
C MET A 132 5.72 -4.30 -11.22
N LEU A 133 4.46 -4.30 -10.81
CA LEU A 133 3.32 -4.54 -11.67
C LEU A 133 3.10 -3.38 -12.65
N GLU A 134 3.05 -2.14 -12.15
CA GLU A 134 2.94 -0.92 -12.97
C GLU A 134 4.07 -0.85 -14.01
N GLU A 135 5.32 -1.09 -13.59
CA GLU A 135 6.47 -1.07 -14.49
C GLU A 135 6.35 -2.12 -15.60
N ALA A 136 5.93 -3.35 -15.27
CA ALA A 136 5.74 -4.40 -16.28
C ALA A 136 4.70 -3.98 -17.33
N GLU A 137 3.63 -3.31 -16.93
CA GLU A 137 2.57 -2.84 -17.80
C GLU A 137 3.00 -1.66 -18.69
N VAL A 138 3.83 -0.76 -18.16
CA VAL A 138 4.49 0.30 -18.93
C VAL A 138 5.36 -0.31 -20.03
N TYR A 139 6.18 -1.32 -19.69
CA TYR A 139 7.01 -2.00 -20.68
C TYR A 139 6.18 -2.75 -21.72
N MET A 140 5.11 -3.43 -21.32
CA MET A 140 4.20 -4.10 -22.24
C MET A 140 3.56 -3.09 -23.21
N THR A 141 3.06 -1.97 -22.71
CA THR A 141 2.45 -0.91 -23.53
C THR A 141 3.47 -0.33 -24.51
N ARG A 142 4.70 -0.08 -24.05
CA ARG A 142 5.77 0.43 -24.93
C ARG A 142 6.09 -0.56 -26.05
N LEU A 143 6.22 -1.85 -25.74
CA LEU A 143 6.47 -2.88 -26.76
C LEU A 143 5.31 -3.00 -27.75
N ALA A 144 4.07 -2.92 -27.27
CA ALA A 144 2.87 -2.91 -28.12
C ALA A 144 2.85 -1.70 -29.08
N LEU A 145 3.31 -0.53 -28.63
CA LEU A 145 3.45 0.68 -29.44
C LEU A 145 4.59 0.62 -30.46
N GLU A 146 5.67 -0.10 -30.15
CA GLU A 146 6.81 -0.29 -31.06
C GLU A 146 6.51 -1.28 -32.20
N TYR A 147 5.43 -2.05 -32.09
CA TYR A 147 4.98 -2.98 -33.12
C TYR A 147 4.77 -2.27 -34.45
N ARG A 148 5.28 -2.88 -35.53
CA ARG A 148 5.10 -2.38 -36.89
C ARG A 148 4.19 -3.34 -37.64
N PRO A 149 2.95 -2.96 -37.99
CA PRO A 149 2.11 -3.82 -38.82
C PRO A 149 2.83 -4.11 -40.14
N ASP A 150 2.76 -5.37 -40.57
CA ASP A 150 3.55 -5.90 -41.67
C ASP A 150 3.46 -5.00 -42.92
N ALA A 151 4.57 -4.36 -43.26
CA ALA A 151 4.73 -3.71 -44.56
C ALA A 151 5.08 -4.80 -45.56
N GLU A 152 4.06 -5.56 -45.97
CA GLU A 152 4.06 -6.55 -47.06
C GLU A 152 5.40 -7.29 -47.26
N GLY A 153 5.70 -8.25 -46.39
CA GLY A 153 6.70 -9.28 -46.68
C GLY A 153 8.16 -8.90 -46.39
N ASN A 154 8.43 -7.91 -45.54
CA ASN A 154 9.79 -7.61 -45.10
C ASN A 154 10.24 -8.56 -43.95
N PRO A 155 11.18 -9.50 -44.20
CA PRO A 155 11.59 -10.48 -43.19
C PRO A 155 12.25 -9.84 -41.96
N GLN A 156 12.89 -8.68 -42.12
CA GLN A 156 13.54 -7.96 -41.03
C GLN A 156 12.52 -7.36 -40.05
N ILE A 157 11.39 -6.85 -40.58
CA ILE A 157 10.30 -6.32 -39.75
C ILE A 157 9.64 -7.46 -38.98
N ASN A 158 9.39 -8.59 -39.65
CA ASN A 158 8.82 -9.76 -38.98
C ASN A 158 9.73 -10.29 -37.85
N GLN A 159 11.04 -10.39 -38.10
CA GLN A 159 12.00 -10.79 -37.06
C GLN A 159 12.05 -9.80 -35.89
N ALA A 160 11.99 -8.50 -36.16
CA ALA A 160 11.94 -7.48 -35.12
C ALA A 160 10.65 -7.59 -34.29
N ASN A 161 9.49 -7.79 -34.94
CA ASN A 161 8.21 -7.97 -34.24
C ASN A 161 8.19 -9.25 -33.40
N LEU A 162 8.79 -10.35 -33.87
CA LEU A 162 8.94 -11.59 -33.09
C LEU A 162 9.77 -11.34 -31.82
N PHE A 163 10.84 -10.57 -31.93
CA PHE A 163 11.65 -10.18 -30.77
C PHE A 163 10.88 -9.29 -29.77
N LEU A 164 10.09 -8.33 -30.26
CA LEU A 164 9.20 -7.53 -29.42
C LEU A 164 8.16 -8.39 -28.71
N PHE A 165 7.59 -9.37 -29.43
CA PHE A 165 6.60 -10.29 -28.90
C PHE A 165 7.17 -11.19 -27.82
N ASP A 166 8.37 -11.76 -27.99
CA ASP A 166 9.06 -12.54 -26.96
C ASP A 166 9.25 -11.72 -25.66
N ARG A 167 9.69 -10.47 -25.79
CA ARG A 167 9.83 -9.56 -24.64
C ARG A 167 8.49 -9.26 -23.99
N PHE A 168 7.46 -9.02 -24.79
CA PHE A 168 6.10 -8.74 -24.32
C PHE A 168 5.55 -9.91 -23.50
N ILE A 169 5.75 -11.15 -23.97
CA ILE A 169 5.43 -12.38 -23.24
C ILE A 169 6.21 -12.43 -21.92
N GLY A 170 7.51 -12.09 -21.93
CA GLY A 170 8.33 -12.01 -20.72
C GLY A 170 7.72 -11.08 -19.65
N PHE A 171 7.37 -9.85 -20.03
CA PHE A 171 6.73 -8.90 -19.11
C PHE A 171 5.31 -9.35 -18.69
N SER A 172 4.56 -9.98 -19.60
CA SER A 172 3.26 -10.58 -19.31
C SER A 172 3.34 -11.63 -18.19
N ARG A 173 4.36 -12.50 -18.21
CA ARG A 173 4.61 -13.46 -17.11
C ARG A 173 4.92 -12.76 -15.80
N ASN A 174 5.75 -11.72 -15.85
CA ASN A 174 6.10 -10.94 -14.66
C ASN A 174 4.85 -10.28 -14.07
N ARG A 175 3.99 -9.69 -14.92
CA ARG A 175 2.70 -9.12 -14.54
C ARG A 175 1.83 -10.15 -13.82
N ALA A 176 1.64 -11.34 -14.39
CA ALA A 176 0.84 -12.40 -13.80
C ALA A 176 1.37 -12.85 -12.42
N LYS A 177 2.70 -13.01 -12.29
CA LYS A 177 3.35 -13.36 -11.03
C LYS A 177 3.21 -12.24 -9.98
N SER A 178 3.39 -10.98 -10.38
CA SER A 178 3.24 -9.82 -9.50
C SER A 178 1.81 -9.69 -8.98
N LEU A 179 0.79 -9.85 -9.85
CA LEU A 179 -0.62 -9.87 -9.43
C LEU A 179 -0.89 -10.95 -8.38
N GLN A 180 -0.45 -12.18 -8.63
CA GLN A 180 -0.63 -13.29 -7.68
C GLN A 180 0.11 -13.03 -6.36
N THR A 181 1.33 -12.50 -6.43
CA THR A 181 2.14 -12.23 -5.23
C THR A 181 1.54 -11.10 -4.41
N ALA A 182 1.11 -10.01 -5.06
CA ALA A 182 0.43 -8.91 -4.41
C ALA A 182 -0.88 -9.36 -3.75
N HIS A 183 -1.67 -10.21 -4.41
CA HIS A 183 -2.86 -10.83 -3.80
C HIS A 183 -2.51 -11.60 -2.52
N ASN A 184 -1.48 -12.47 -2.56
CA ASN A 184 -1.09 -13.27 -1.40
C ASN A 184 -0.64 -12.38 -0.23
N ILE A 185 0.12 -11.31 -0.51
CA ILE A 185 0.57 -10.35 0.50
C ILE A 185 -0.64 -9.58 1.05
N ALA A 186 -1.54 -9.09 0.20
CA ALA A 186 -2.73 -8.35 0.63
C ALA A 186 -3.63 -9.21 1.54
N SER A 187 -3.87 -10.47 1.17
CA SER A 187 -4.61 -11.44 2.00
C SER A 187 -3.94 -11.69 3.36
N LYS A 188 -2.61 -11.75 3.39
CA LYS A 188 -1.85 -11.89 4.63
C LYS A 188 -1.98 -10.64 5.51
N ILE A 189 -1.89 -9.45 4.92
CA ILE A 189 -2.07 -8.18 5.62
C ILE A 189 -3.46 -8.07 6.23
N LEU A 190 -4.51 -8.39 5.45
CA LEU A 190 -5.89 -8.42 5.95
C LEU A 190 -6.05 -9.35 7.15
N THR A 191 -5.42 -10.53 7.08
CA THR A 191 -5.42 -11.47 8.20
C THR A 191 -4.77 -10.87 9.45
N MET A 192 -3.61 -10.21 9.30
CA MET A 192 -2.92 -9.54 10.40
C MET A 192 -3.78 -8.42 11.01
N MET A 193 -4.41 -7.61 10.17
CA MET A 193 -5.29 -6.51 10.60
C MET A 193 -6.53 -7.02 11.35
N ASN A 194 -7.16 -8.09 10.86
CA ASN A 194 -8.33 -8.68 11.51
C ASN A 194 -7.98 -9.24 12.89
N ASN A 195 -6.82 -9.91 13.03
CA ASN A 195 -6.35 -10.39 14.34
C ASN A 195 -6.09 -9.22 15.30
N ALA A 196 -5.42 -8.16 14.82
CA ALA A 196 -5.16 -6.97 15.62
C ALA A 196 -6.42 -6.22 16.07
N LEU A 197 -7.52 -6.31 15.30
CA LEU A 197 -8.82 -5.73 15.65
C LEU A 197 -9.64 -6.59 16.63
N LEU A 198 -9.38 -7.90 16.68
CA LEU A 198 -10.04 -8.83 17.61
C LEU A 198 -9.39 -8.83 19.01
N ASP A 199 -8.09 -8.50 19.07
CA ASP A 199 -7.32 -8.41 20.32
C ASP A 199 -7.40 -7.02 21.00
N SER A 200 -8.14 -6.07 20.41
CA SER A 200 -8.27 -4.66 20.86
C SER A 200 -9.63 -4.31 21.45
#